data_AF-A0A2N7QNR0-F1
#
_entry.id   AF-A0A2N7QNR0-F1
#
_cell.length_a   1.000
_cell.length_b   1.000
_cell.length_c   1.000
_cell.angle_alpha   90.00
_cell.angle_beta   90.00
_cell.angle_gamma   90.00
#
_symmetry.space_group_name_H-M   'P 1'
#
loop_
_entity.id
_entity.type
_entity.pdbx_description
1 polymer ?
#
loop_
_entity_poly.entity_id
_entity_poly.type
_entity_poly.pdbx_seq_one_letter_code
_entity_poly.pdbx_strand_id
1 'polypeptide(L)' 'MNSVTLEYAVVTNPDTFVGFKYYVKAGQAFDADDFAYSYKLTRADLDPDSVLATREAAAGLQPGEWLVVSHSVAA' A
#
# COMPACT_ATOMS: atom_id res chain seq x y z
N MET A 1 16.17 14.56 2.07
CA MET A 1 15.50 13.29 2.40
C MET A 1 14.35 13.18 1.44
N ASN A 2 14.43 12.25 0.48
CA ASN A 2 13.33 12.03 -0.46
C ASN A 2 12.34 11.13 0.24
N SER A 3 11.33 11.73 0.87
CA SER A 3 10.26 10.98 1.50
C SER A 3 9.36 10.37 0.43
N VAL A 4 9.10 9.08 0.56
CA VAL A 4 8.20 8.32 -0.29
C VAL A 4 6.85 8.26 0.42
N THR A 5 5.85 8.89 -0.16
CA THR A 5 4.48 8.88 0.34
C THR A 5 3.77 7.64 -0.18
N LEU A 6 3.05 6.95 0.70
CA LEU A 6 2.19 5.83 0.31
C LEU A 6 0.80 6.33 -0.01
N GLU A 7 0.24 5.86 -1.11
CA GLU A 7 -1.09 6.17 -1.56
C GLU A 7 -1.86 4.87 -1.72
N TYR A 8 -3.11 4.83 -1.24
CA TYR A 8 -3.92 3.63 -1.29
C TYR A 8 -5.30 3.89 -1.91
N ALA A 9 -5.86 2.84 -2.50
CA ALA A 9 -7.22 2.84 -3.02
C ALA A 9 -7.92 1.52 -2.66
N VAL A 10 -9.15 1.62 -2.12
CA VAL A 10 -10.00 0.46 -1.85
C VAL A 10 -10.74 0.09 -3.12
N VAL A 11 -10.67 -1.18 -3.51
CA VAL A 11 -11.30 -1.71 -4.72
C VAL A 11 -11.96 -3.06 -4.45
N THR A 12 -13.10 -3.28 -5.07
CA THR A 12 -13.89 -4.52 -4.93
C THR A 12 -13.64 -5.51 -6.06
N ASN A 13 -13.00 -5.08 -7.16
CA ASN A 13 -12.84 -5.89 -8.37
C ASN A 13 -11.42 -5.79 -8.95
N PRO A 14 -10.47 -6.61 -8.48
CA PRO A 14 -9.06 -6.50 -8.86
C PRO A 14 -8.74 -7.00 -10.28
N ASP A 15 -9.66 -7.69 -10.96
CA ASP A 15 -9.46 -8.25 -12.31
C ASP A 15 -9.16 -7.20 -13.40
N THR A 16 -9.42 -5.91 -13.16
CA THR A 16 -9.13 -4.84 -14.12
C THR A 16 -7.71 -4.28 -14.05
N PHE A 17 -6.84 -4.76 -13.14
CA PHE A 17 -5.49 -4.22 -13.03
C PHE A 17 -4.54 -4.81 -14.06
N VAL A 18 -4.08 -3.96 -14.98
CA VAL A 18 -3.00 -4.29 -15.92
C VAL A 18 -1.69 -3.79 -15.33
N GLY A 19 -0.90 -4.68 -14.72
CA GLY A 19 0.44 -4.39 -14.20
C GLY A 19 0.70 -4.87 -12.76
N PHE A 20 1.95 -4.75 -12.32
CA PHE A 20 2.33 -5.08 -10.94
C PHE A 20 1.79 -4.01 -9.97
N LYS A 21 0.93 -4.43 -9.05
CA LYS A 21 0.45 -3.61 -7.94
C LYS A 21 0.57 -4.40 -6.64
N TYR A 22 0.74 -3.68 -5.55
CA TYR A 22 0.68 -4.28 -4.22
C TYR A 22 -0.75 -4.27 -3.74
N TYR A 23 -1.26 -5.43 -3.36
CA TYR A 23 -2.63 -5.60 -2.90
C TYR A 23 -2.65 -6.23 -1.51
N VAL A 24 -3.45 -5.65 -0.64
CA VAL A 24 -3.77 -6.20 0.68
C VAL A 24 -5.22 -6.66 0.64
N LYS A 25 -5.45 -7.96 0.85
CA LYS A 25 -6.79 -8.51 0.93
C LYS A 25 -7.45 -8.09 2.25
N ALA A 26 -8.77 -7.93 2.25
CA ALA A 26 -9.53 -7.82 3.49
C ALA A 26 -9.17 -8.96 4.47
N GLY A 27 -8.83 -8.60 5.70
CA GLY A 27 -8.36 -9.52 6.73
C GLY A 27 -6.85 -9.78 6.74
N GLN A 28 -6.08 -9.25 5.77
CA GLN A 28 -4.62 -9.22 5.85
C GLN A 28 -4.13 -7.88 6.41
N ALA A 29 -3.03 -7.94 7.16
CA ALA A 29 -2.33 -6.74 7.60
C ALA A 29 -1.43 -6.22 6.47
N PHE A 30 -1.39 -4.90 6.28
CA PHE A 30 -0.39 -4.28 5.42
C PHE A 30 1.00 -4.37 6.08
N ASP A 31 1.95 -4.95 5.35
CA ASP A 31 3.36 -5.01 5.74
C ASP A 31 4.17 -4.07 4.85
N ALA A 32 4.66 -3.01 5.46
CA ALA A 32 5.37 -1.97 4.73
C ALA A 32 6.85 -2.30 4.50
N ASP A 33 7.41 -3.30 5.19
CA ASP A 33 8.74 -3.84 4.88
C ASP A 33 8.65 -4.72 3.62
N ASP A 34 7.61 -5.54 3.51
CA ASP A 34 7.30 -6.32 2.30
C ASP A 34 6.97 -5.41 1.09
N PHE A 35 6.22 -4.33 1.32
CA PHE A 35 5.97 -3.30 0.31
C PHE A 35 7.27 -2.65 -0.16
N ALA A 36 8.12 -2.19 0.77
CA ALA A 36 9.39 -1.56 0.42
C ALA A 36 10.28 -2.52 -0.37
N TYR A 37 10.35 -3.78 0.04
CA TYR A 37 11.08 -4.82 -0.68
C TYR A 37 10.55 -5.04 -2.11
N SER A 38 9.23 -5.14 -2.27
CA SER A 38 8.55 -5.32 -3.56
C SER A 38 8.85 -4.21 -4.56
N TYR A 39 8.93 -2.96 -4.09
CA TYR A 39 9.22 -1.79 -4.91
C TYR A 39 10.70 -1.37 -4.93
N LYS A 40 11.59 -2.16 -4.29
CA LYS A 40 13.02 -1.83 -4.13
C LYS A 40 13.26 -0.47 -3.49
N LEU A 41 12.40 -0.10 -2.55
CA LEU A 41 12.47 1.10 -1.73
C LEU A 41 13.15 0.80 -0.40
N THR A 42 13.68 1.83 0.27
CA THR A 42 14.13 1.70 1.65
C THR A 42 12.97 1.96 2.60
N ARG A 43 12.82 1.10 3.61
CA ARG A 43 11.78 1.26 4.65
C ARG A 43 11.84 2.62 5.36
N ALA A 44 13.06 3.14 5.55
CA ALA A 44 13.30 4.44 6.18
C ALA A 44 12.94 5.65 5.29
N ASP A 45 12.80 5.45 3.98
CA ASP A 45 12.36 6.50 3.06
C ASP A 45 10.82 6.62 3.04
N LEU A 46 10.10 5.59 3.50
CA LEU A 46 8.65 5.61 3.56
C LEU A 46 8.16 6.57 4.65
N ASP A 47 7.23 7.44 4.28
CA ASP A 47 6.57 8.35 5.21
C ASP A 47 5.78 7.57 6.29
N PRO A 48 6.09 7.76 7.59
CA PRO A 48 5.50 6.97 8.66
C PRO A 48 3.99 7.20 8.83
N ASP A 49 3.52 8.43 8.59
CA ASP A 49 2.09 8.77 8.65
C ASP A 49 1.31 8.06 7.52
N SER A 50 1.84 8.07 6.30
CA SER A 50 1.24 7.39 5.15
C SER A 50 1.23 5.86 5.32
N VAL A 51 2.28 5.31 5.92
CA VAL A 51 2.36 3.89 6.31
C VAL A 51 1.26 3.57 7.31
N LEU A 52 1.11 4.37 8.38
CA LEU A 52 0.08 4.14 9.38
C LEU A 52 -1.31 4.18 8.75
N ALA A 53 -1.60 5.21 7.94
CA ALA A 53 -2.89 5.36 7.26
C ALA A 53 -3.19 4.16 6.34
N THR A 54 -2.19 3.64 5.62
CA THR A 54 -2.34 2.45 4.77
C THR A 54 -2.64 1.20 5.61
N ARG A 55 -2.02 1.04 6.78
CA ARG A 55 -2.29 -0.08 7.70
C ARG A 55 -3.71 -0.02 8.25
N GLU A 56 -4.15 1.16 8.66
CA GLU A 56 -5.50 1.37 9.17
C GLU A 56 -6.55 1.11 8.07
N ALA A 57 -6.31 1.58 6.84
CA ALA A 57 -7.17 1.31 5.70
C ALA A 57 -7.26 -0.19 5.40
N ALA A 58 -6.14 -0.93 5.46
CA ALA A 58 -6.12 -2.38 5.27
C ALA A 58 -6.91 -3.11 6.36
N ALA A 59 -6.82 -2.65 7.61
CA ALA A 59 -7.58 -3.22 8.73
C ALA A 59 -9.09 -2.93 8.63
N GLY A 60 -9.47 -1.81 7.99
CA GLY A 60 -10.87 -1.41 7.79
C GLY A 60 -11.57 -2.03 6.58
N LEU A 61 -10.85 -2.80 5.75
CA LEU A 61 -11.41 -3.42 4.54
C LEU A 61 -12.56 -4.37 4.87
N GLN A 62 -13.64 -4.27 4.11
CA GLN A 62 -14.78 -5.19 4.18
C GLN A 62 -14.49 -6.49 3.39
N PRO A 63 -15.15 -7.60 3.74
CA PRO A 63 -15.01 -8.85 2.99
C PRO A 63 -15.33 -8.67 1.50
N GLY A 64 -14.37 -8.97 0.64
CA GLY A 64 -14.46 -8.76 -0.82
C GLY A 64 -13.78 -7.49 -1.32
N GLU A 65 -13.31 -6.63 -0.41
CA GLU A 65 -12.48 -5.48 -0.74
C GLU A 65 -10.99 -5.81 -0.70
N TRP A 66 -10.24 -5.03 -1.46
CA TRP A 66 -8.80 -5.08 -1.58
C TRP A 66 -8.26 -3.67 -1.48
N LEU A 67 -7.19 -3.49 -0.71
CA LEU A 67 -6.45 -2.24 -0.68
C LEU A 67 -5.33 -2.33 -1.71
N VAL A 68 -5.37 -1.49 -2.71
CA VAL A 68 -4.28 -1.32 -3.66
C VAL A 68 -3.37 -0.23 -3.13
N VAL A 69 -2.11 -0.56 -2.89
CA VAL A 69 -1.11 0.37 -2.38
C VAL A 69 -0.16 0.74 -3.50
N SER A 70 0.14 2.03 -3.59
CA SER A 70 1.05 2.67 -4.52
C SER A 70 1.93 3.67 -3.75
N HIS A 71 2.94 4.21 -4.42
CA HIS A 71 3.84 5.17 -3.80
C HIS A 71 4.15 6.31 -4.77
N SER A 72 4.37 7.50 -4.21
CA SER A 72 4.89 8.66 -4.90
C SER A 72 6.18 9.13 -4.23
N VAL A 73 7.17 9.46 -5.05
CA VAL A 73 8.45 9.99 -4.59
C VAL A 73 8.42 11.49 -4.81
N ALA A 74 8.56 12.28 -3.75
CA ALA A 74 8.73 13.72 -3.88
C ALA A 74 10.04 14.00 -4.65
N ALA A 75 9.91 14.65 -5.81
CA ALA A 75 11.02 15.01 -6.69
C ALA A 75 11.74 16.27 -6.22
#